data_AF-A0A9D9LFA2-F1
#
_entry.id   AF-A0A9D9LFA2-F1
#
_cell.length_a   1.000
_cell.length_b   1.000
_cell.length_c   1.000
_cell.angle_alpha   90.00
_cell.angle_beta   90.00
_cell.angle_gamma   90.00
#
_symmetry.space_group_name_H-M   'P 1'
#
loop_
_entity.id
_entity.type
_entity.pdbx_description
1 polymer ?
#
loop_
_entity_poly.entity_id
_entity_poly.type
_entity_poly.pdbx_seq_one_letter_code
_entity_poly.pdbx_strand_id
1 'polypeptide(L)' 'MPELPEVETIARSLQRHLQSAVITGAAVFDKLRDCPACTDLAAFCAGRKILNVSRRAKYIR' A
#
# COMPACT_ATOMS: atom_id res chain seq x y z
N MET A 1 3.27 -14.82 10.13
CA MET A 1 3.85 -13.55 9.64
C MET A 1 4.54 -13.90 8.33
N PRO A 2 4.34 -13.15 7.23
CA PRO A 2 4.97 -13.51 5.97
C PRO A 2 6.50 -13.40 6.05
N GLU A 3 7.20 -14.32 5.40
CA GLU A 3 8.66 -14.32 5.32
C GLU A 3 9.18 -13.60 4.08
N LEU A 4 10.48 -13.28 4.05
CA LEU A 4 11.07 -12.45 2.98
C LEU A 4 10.72 -12.90 1.55
N PRO A 5 10.74 -14.21 1.21
CA PRO A 5 10.38 -14.67 -0.13
C PRO A 5 8.91 -14.42 -0.49
N GLU A 6 8.03 -14.53 0.51
CA GLU A 6 6.59 -14.28 0.33
C GLU A 6 6.33 -12.80 0.10
N VAL A 7 6.99 -11.92 0.87
CA VAL A 7 6.88 -10.46 0.70
C VAL A 7 7.39 -10.02 -0.68
N GLU A 8 8.48 -10.61 -1.18
CA GLU A 8 8.97 -10.38 -2.55
C GLU A 8 7.93 -10.79 -3.60
N THR A 9 7.31 -11.96 -3.42
CA THR A 9 6.28 -12.48 -4.32
C THR A 9 5.06 -11.56 -4.35
N ILE A 10 4.62 -11.09 -3.17
CA ILE A 10 3.52 -10.13 -3.03
C ILE A 10 3.87 -8.80 -3.70
N ALA A 11 5.05 -8.24 -3.45
CA ALA A 11 5.47 -6.97 -4.05
C ALA A 11 5.47 -7.04 -5.59
N ARG A 12 6.00 -8.12 -6.19
CA ARG A 12 5.98 -8.34 -7.65
C ARG A 12 4.58 -8.51 -8.21
N SER A 13 3.69 -9.15 -7.45
CA SER A 13 2.29 -9.30 -7.87
C SER A 13 1.58 -7.94 -7.85
N LEU A 14 1.69 -7.20 -6.74
CA LEU A 14 1.11 -5.87 -6.59
C LEU A 14 1.62 -4.90 -7.65
N GLN A 15 2.94 -4.87 -7.91
CA GLN A 15 3.51 -4.02 -8.96
C GLN A 15 2.86 -4.29 -10.32
N ARG A 16 2.69 -5.56 -10.70
CA ARG A 16 2.08 -5.92 -12.00
C ARG A 16 0.63 -5.45 -12.14
N HIS A 17 -0.13 -5.41 -11.04
CA HIS A 17 -1.56 -5.06 -11.09
C HIS A 17 -1.85 -3.60 -10.76
N LEU A 18 -1.01 -2.95 -9.96
CA LEU A 18 -1.27 -1.61 -9.43
C LEU A 18 -0.41 -0.53 -10.06
N GLN A 19 0.65 -0.87 -10.80
CA GLN A 19 1.46 0.14 -11.45
C GLN A 19 0.59 1.02 -12.36
N SER A 20 0.72 2.33 -12.18
CA SER A 20 -0.07 3.36 -12.83
C SER A 20 -1.55 3.44 -12.48
N ALA A 21 -2.04 2.64 -11.53
CA ALA A 21 -3.40 2.78 -11.02
C ALA A 21 -3.57 4.11 -10.26
N VAL A 22 -4.77 4.71 -10.36
CA VAL A 22 -5.15 5.91 -9.61
C VAL A 22 -6.02 5.48 -8.43
N ILE A 23 -5.67 5.93 -7.23
CA ILE A 23 -6.44 5.67 -6.02
C ILE A 23 -7.65 6.61 -6.01
N THR A 24 -8.85 6.06 -6.03
CA THR A 24 -10.10 6.85 -6.00
C THR A 24 -10.48 7.30 -4.60
N GLY A 25 -10.09 6.52 -3.59
CA GLY A 25 -10.31 6.82 -2.18
C GLY A 25 -9.76 5.70 -1.30
N ALA A 26 -9.75 5.93 0.01
CA ALA A 26 -9.39 4.91 0.99
C ALA A 26 -10.39 4.96 2.15
N ALA A 27 -10.72 3.78 2.68
CA ALA A 27 -11.61 3.62 3.84
C ALA A 27 -10.90 2.80 4.92
N VAL A 28 -11.13 3.16 6.18
CA VAL A 28 -10.56 2.49 7.35
C VAL A 28 -11.69 1.82 8.11
N PHE A 29 -11.65 0.50 8.19
CA PHE A 29 -12.68 -0.30 8.86
C PHE A 29 -12.27 -0.79 10.25
N ASP A 30 -10.99 -0.71 10.59
CA ASP A 30 -10.43 -1.13 11.88
C ASP A 30 -9.21 -0.25 12.25
N LYS A 31 -8.70 -0.39 13.47
CA LYS A 31 -7.58 0.40 13.99
C LYS A 31 -6.29 0.12 13.22
N LEU A 32 -5.73 1.19 12.65
CA LEU A 32 -4.42 1.15 12.01
C LEU A 32 -3.31 1.06 13.07
N ARG A 33 -2.26 0.30 12.75
CA ARG A 33 -1.14 0.03 13.66
C ARG A 33 -0.23 1.25 13.84
N ASP A 34 0.03 1.96 12.73
CA ASP A 34 0.79 3.21 12.67
C ASP A 34 0.14 4.12 11.62
N CYS A 35 -0.61 5.14 12.03
CA CYS A 35 -1.15 6.13 11.10
C CYS A 35 -1.39 7.50 11.74
N PRO A 36 -1.19 8.60 10.98
CA PRO A 36 -1.86 9.88 11.29
C PRO A 36 -3.38 9.68 11.24
N ALA A 37 -4.17 10.63 11.75
CA ALA A 37 -5.62 10.46 11.89
C ALA A 37 -6.27 9.95 10.59
N CYS A 38 -7.27 9.06 10.67
CA CYS A 38 -7.81 8.35 9.49
C CYS A 38 -8.26 9.27 8.35
N THR A 39 -8.75 10.47 8.68
CA THR A 39 -9.13 11.52 7.72
C THR A 39 -7.96 11.95 6.84
N ASP A 40 -6.76 12.00 7.42
CA ASP A 40 -5.54 12.40 6.72
C ASP A 40 -5.14 11.36 5.68
N LEU A 41 -5.40 10.07 5.92
CA LEU A 41 -5.04 8.99 4.98
C LEU A 41 -5.95 8.98 3.76
N ALA A 42 -7.27 9.11 3.94
CA ALA A 42 -8.20 9.15 2.81
C ALA A 42 -7.93 10.35 1.90
N ALA A 43 -7.74 11.54 2.49
CA ALA A 43 -7.41 12.76 1.77
C ALA A 43 -6.01 12.68 1.12
N PHE A 44 -5.04 12.04 1.79
CA PHE A 44 -3.72 11.83 1.23
C PHE A 44 -3.76 10.94 0.00
N CYS A 45 -4.48 9.81 0.04
CA CYS A 45 -4.46 8.82 -1.02
C CYS A 45 -5.28 9.22 -2.26
N ALA A 46 -6.40 9.92 -2.09
CA ALA A 46 -7.33 10.22 -3.18
C ALA A 46 -6.65 10.97 -4.34
N GLY A 47 -6.88 10.51 -5.58
CA GLY A 47 -6.34 11.08 -6.81
C GLY A 47 -4.86 10.76 -7.07
N ARG A 48 -4.15 10.11 -6.15
CA ARG A 48 -2.73 9.77 -6.35
C ARG A 48 -2.56 8.54 -7.23
N LYS A 49 -1.48 8.55 -8.00
CA LYS A 49 -1.08 7.45 -8.88
C LYS A 49 -0.03 6.57 -8.19
N ILE A 50 -0.22 5.25 -8.23
CA ILE A 50 0.77 4.29 -7.76
C ILE A 50 1.88 4.18 -8.81
N LEU A 51 3.08 4.66 -8.49
CA LEU A 51 4.21 4.66 -9.42
C LEU A 51 5.01 3.36 -9.34
N ASN A 52 5.20 2.85 -8.13
CA ASN A 52 5.99 1.67 -7.85
C ASN A 52 5.51 1.00 -6.55
N VAL A 53 5.69 -0.32 -6.48
CA VAL A 53 5.49 -1.17 -5.32
C VAL A 53 6.74 -2.03 -5.18
N SER A 54 7.39 -1.88 -4.04
CA SER A 54 8.64 -2.55 -3.71
C SER A 54 8.59 -3.07 -2.28
N ARG A 55 9.66 -3.73 -1.84
CA ARG A 55 9.81 -4.10 -0.43
C ARG A 55 11.15 -3.66 0.14
N ARG A 56 11.15 -3.48 1.46
CA ARG A 56 12.36 -3.37 2.29
C ARG A 56 12.22 -4.38 3.41
N ALA A 57 13.02 -5.44 3.38
CA ALA A 57 12.86 -6.59 4.28
C ALA A 57 11.41 -7.11 4.28
N LYS A 58 10.71 -7.05 5.41
CA LYS A 58 9.31 -7.50 5.56
C LYS A 58 8.26 -6.39 5.33
N TYR A 59 8.66 -5.20 4.90
CA TYR A 59 7.76 -4.06 4.65
C TYR A 59 7.54 -3.83 3.16
N ILE A 60 6.29 -3.59 2.76
CA ILE A 60 5.91 -3.12 1.42
C ILE A 60 5.96 -1.59 1.39
N ARG A 61 6.46 -1.01 0.30
CA ARG A 61 6.54 0.45 0.10
C ARG A 61 6.37 0.85 -1.35
#